data_AF-A0A814MKP3-F1
#
_entry.id   AF-A0A814MKP3-F1
#
_cell.length_a   1.000
_cell.length_b   1.000
_cell.length_c   1.000
_cell.angle_alpha   90.00
_cell.angle_beta   90.00
_cell.angle_gamma   90.00
#
_symmetry.space_group_name_H-M   'P 1'
#
loop_
_entity.id
_entity.type
_entity.pdbx_description
1 polymer ?
#
loop_
_entity_poly.entity_id
_entity_poly.type
_entity_poly.pdbx_seq_one_letter_code
_entity_poly.pdbx_strand_id
1 'polypeptide(L)'
;MASSTISSKLLCVICNKGKGSFKCEGCSQMFCPKHSNDHRNELSKQLEEIVITHDLMQQTLIQQIEDPQQHPLLKKINQWERKAITKIRKAAEEARNKLLITTTEHTTNIKQKLKNLSNELRQGQEDNDFIETDLQQWTQKLEELEKELHNPTTVAILEDSTPLITKILIAYHDTYDVFERVCGNAQIKENGCLIVKDGSTDQAEIRGKNEYNIGRHKFSFQIEQLTSNEWIFFGIISKSEPMRAYSFSSGSSYGWSNQGEIYIGVTGQNTYPTLTQHRSLTISL
;
A
#
# COMPACT_ATOMS: atom_id res chain seq x y z
N MET A 1 74.66 -17.11 -11.83
CA MET A 1 74.33 -16.47 -13.12
C MET A 1 72.85 -16.13 -13.14
N ALA A 2 72.55 -14.92 -13.59
CA ALA A 2 71.28 -14.36 -14.08
C ALA A 2 69.94 -14.87 -13.53
N SER A 3 69.33 -14.03 -12.68
CA SER A 3 67.89 -14.01 -12.44
C SER A 3 67.19 -13.36 -13.65
N SER A 4 66.41 -14.14 -14.40
CA SER A 4 65.60 -13.64 -15.52
C SER A 4 64.29 -13.05 -15.02
N THR A 5 64.28 -11.73 -14.80
CA THR A 5 63.05 -10.96 -14.66
C THR A 5 62.36 -10.88 -16.03
N ILE A 6 61.31 -11.70 -16.21
CA ILE A 6 60.36 -11.56 -17.31
C ILE A 6 59.63 -10.23 -17.09
N SER A 7 60.08 -9.17 -17.76
CA SER A 7 59.34 -7.92 -17.87
C SER A 7 58.11 -8.19 -18.74
N SER A 8 57.04 -8.69 -18.13
CA SER A 8 55.72 -8.73 -18.76
C SER A 8 55.36 -7.29 -19.10
N LYS A 9 55.50 -6.91 -20.37
CA LYS A 9 55.16 -5.57 -20.86
C LYS A 9 53.71 -5.31 -20.45
N LEU A 10 53.51 -4.44 -19.46
CA LEU A 10 52.18 -3.99 -19.05
C LEU A 10 51.63 -3.21 -20.26
N LEU A 11 50.73 -3.83 -21.01
CA LEU A 11 50.10 -3.25 -22.19
C LEU A 11 48.75 -2.65 -21.80
N CYS A 12 48.32 -1.63 -22.54
CA CYS A 12 46.99 -1.06 -22.37
C CYS A 12 45.90 -2.08 -22.70
N VAL A 13 44.93 -2.26 -21.80
CA VAL A 13 43.83 -3.22 -21.94
C VAL A 13 42.94 -2.95 -23.17
N ILE A 14 42.83 -1.69 -23.62
CA ILE A 14 41.96 -1.32 -24.74
C ILE A 14 42.64 -1.50 -26.10
N CYS A 15 43.89 -1.05 -26.27
CA CYS A 15 44.54 -1.06 -27.60
C CYS A 15 45.69 -2.05 -27.76
N ASN A 16 46.17 -2.68 -26.69
CA ASN A 16 47.26 -3.65 -26.66
C ASN A 16 48.57 -3.20 -27.37
N LYS A 17 48.72 -1.89 -27.64
CA LYS A 17 49.82 -1.30 -28.43
C LYS A 17 50.68 -0.33 -27.63
N GLY A 18 50.08 0.39 -26.67
CA GLY A 18 50.80 1.33 -25.80
C GLY A 18 51.25 0.66 -24.50
N LYS A 19 52.42 1.05 -23.99
CA LYS A 19 52.85 0.72 -22.62
C LYS A 19 51.81 1.29 -21.64
N GLY A 20 51.14 0.42 -20.90
CA GLY A 20 50.22 0.80 -19.83
C GLY A 20 51.01 1.52 -18.74
N SER A 21 50.85 2.84 -18.67
CA SER A 21 51.53 3.69 -17.70
C SER A 21 50.66 4.01 -16.49
N PHE A 22 49.34 3.87 -16.63
CA PHE A 22 48.36 4.19 -15.60
C PHE A 22 47.57 2.95 -15.20
N LYS A 23 47.53 2.65 -13.91
CA LYS A 23 46.65 1.64 -13.32
C LYS A 23 45.46 2.36 -12.68
N CYS A 24 44.25 2.01 -13.06
CA CYS A 24 43.07 2.48 -12.34
C CYS A 24 42.90 1.64 -11.07
N GLU A 25 42.77 2.26 -9.89
CA GLU A 25 42.59 1.53 -8.63
C GLU A 25 41.21 0.87 -8.54
N GLY A 26 40.18 1.51 -9.10
CA GLY A 26 38.81 1.02 -9.05
C GLY A 26 38.59 -0.28 -9.84
N CYS A 27 39.06 -0.33 -11.09
CA CYS A 27 38.91 -1.53 -11.93
C CYS A 27 40.18 -2.38 -12.05
N SER A 28 41.29 -1.96 -11.43
CA SER A 28 42.61 -2.61 -11.48
C SER A 28 43.20 -2.83 -12.88
N GLN A 29 42.66 -2.19 -13.92
CA GLN A 29 43.12 -2.31 -15.31
C GLN A 29 44.22 -1.29 -15.64
N MET A 30 45.08 -1.66 -16.59
CA MET A 30 46.19 -0.82 -17.09
C MET A 30 45.81 -0.12 -18.39
N PHE A 31 46.02 1.19 -18.46
CA PHE A 31 45.70 2.01 -19.63
C PHE A 31 46.92 2.79 -20.13
N CYS A 32 46.97 3.07 -21.43
CA CYS A 32 47.86 4.10 -21.97
C CYS A 32 47.27 5.50 -21.68
N PRO A 33 48.04 6.59 -21.80
CA PRO A 33 47.56 7.94 -21.45
C PRO A 33 46.22 8.32 -22.10
N LYS A 34 46.04 7.99 -23.39
CA LYS A 34 44.79 8.27 -24.12
C LYS A 34 43.60 7.50 -23.53
N HIS A 35 43.69 6.18 -23.44
CA HIS A 35 42.60 5.35 -22.94
C HIS A 35 42.34 5.53 -21.43
N SER A 36 43.32 6.03 -20.68
CA SER A 36 43.11 6.45 -19.29
C SER A 36 42.20 7.68 -19.21
N ASN A 37 42.40 8.65 -20.11
CA ASN A 37 41.52 9.82 -20.21
C ASN A 37 40.13 9.42 -20.71
N ASP A 38 40.04 8.53 -21.70
CA ASP A 38 38.75 8.02 -22.19
C ASP A 38 37.98 7.30 -21.07
N HIS A 39 38.67 6.45 -20.29
CA HIS A 39 38.09 5.78 -19.12
C HIS A 39 37.62 6.80 -18.07
N ARG A 40 38.41 7.84 -17.79
CA ARG A 40 38.03 8.88 -16.84
C ARG A 40 36.84 9.70 -17.34
N ASN A 41 36.79 10.02 -18.62
CA ASN A 41 35.66 10.72 -19.23
C ASN A 41 34.37 9.89 -19.14
N GLU A 42 34.46 8.57 -19.30
CA GLU A 42 33.31 7.69 -19.15
C GLU A 42 32.80 7.65 -17.69
N LEU A 43 33.72 7.61 -16.71
CA LEU A 43 33.34 7.74 -15.30
C LEU A 43 32.69 9.09 -14.99
N SER A 44 33.17 10.18 -15.61
CA SER A 44 32.56 11.51 -15.46
C SER A 44 31.13 11.54 -16.00
N LYS A 45 30.85 10.90 -17.14
CA LYS A 45 29.48 10.79 -17.68
C LYS A 45 28.57 9.99 -16.75
N GLN A 46 29.04 8.86 -16.23
CA GLN A 46 28.27 8.07 -15.27
C GLN A 46 27.95 8.87 -14.01
N LEU A 47 28.91 9.67 -13.52
CA LEU A 47 28.67 10.56 -12.39
C LEU A 47 27.65 11.66 -12.73
N GLU A 48 27.72 12.24 -13.92
CA GLU A 48 26.75 13.23 -14.39
C GLU A 48 25.33 12.64 -14.45
N GLU A 49 25.17 11.42 -14.95
CA GLU A 49 23.89 10.70 -14.93
C GLU A 49 23.36 10.48 -13.50
N ILE A 50 24.25 10.11 -12.56
CA ILE A 50 23.90 9.96 -11.14
C ILE A 50 23.44 11.30 -10.55
N VAL A 51 24.14 12.40 -10.83
CA VAL A 51 23.79 13.74 -10.35
C VAL A 51 22.46 14.20 -10.93
N ILE A 52 22.23 14.03 -12.24
CA ILE A 52 20.95 14.36 -12.87
C ILE A 52 19.80 13.57 -12.23
N THR A 53 20.02 12.26 -12.00
CA THR A 53 19.02 11.40 -11.36
C THR A 53 18.74 11.85 -9.93
N HIS A 54 19.78 12.16 -9.16
CA HIS A 54 19.67 12.69 -7.80
C HIS A 54 18.85 13.98 -7.77
N ASP A 55 19.18 14.95 -8.62
CA ASP A 55 18.51 16.25 -8.65
C ASP A 55 17.05 16.12 -9.07
N LEU A 56 16.75 15.25 -10.03
CA LEU A 56 15.37 14.94 -10.43
C LEU A 56 14.58 14.30 -9.28
N MET A 57 15.18 13.38 -8.53
CA MET A 57 14.56 12.77 -7.36
C MET A 57 14.31 13.79 -6.26
N GLN A 58 15.28 14.68 -6.00
CA GLN A 58 15.14 15.74 -5.01
C GLN A 58 14.03 16.72 -5.39
N GLN A 59 13.95 17.14 -6.65
CA GLN A 59 12.87 17.99 -7.15
C GLN A 59 11.51 17.29 -7.01
N THR A 60 11.43 16.01 -7.38
CA THR A 60 10.20 15.21 -7.23
C THR A 60 9.77 15.13 -5.77
N LEU A 61 10.71 14.95 -4.84
CA LEU A 61 10.42 14.90 -3.41
C LEU A 61 9.93 16.25 -2.88
N ILE A 62 10.59 17.35 -3.24
CA ILE A 62 10.16 18.71 -2.88
C ILE A 62 8.74 18.95 -3.38
N GLN A 63 8.46 18.63 -4.65
CA GLN A 63 7.13 18.79 -5.22
C GLN A 63 6.06 17.96 -4.49
N GLN A 64 6.40 16.74 -4.05
CA GLN A 64 5.48 15.90 -3.27
C GLN A 64 5.24 16.44 -1.85
N ILE A 65 6.23 17.11 -1.26
CA ILE A 65 6.09 17.76 0.06
C ILE A 65 5.25 19.03 -0.06
N GLU A 66 5.51 19.85 -1.07
CA GLU A 66 4.80 21.11 -1.30
C GLU A 66 3.36 20.92 -1.79
N ASP A 67 3.13 19.94 -2.67
CA ASP A 67 1.81 19.57 -3.16
C ASP A 67 1.54 18.05 -3.01
N PRO A 68 1.16 17.60 -1.80
CA PRO A 68 0.81 16.20 -1.56
C PRO A 68 -0.31 15.71 -2.47
N GLN A 69 -1.19 16.58 -2.97
CA GLN A 69 -2.31 16.20 -3.86
C GLN A 69 -1.82 15.65 -5.20
N GLN A 70 -0.58 15.97 -5.62
CA GLN A 70 -0.01 15.39 -6.84
C GLN A 70 0.47 13.97 -6.68
N HIS A 71 0.53 13.45 -5.44
CA HIS A 71 1.05 12.14 -5.17
C HIS A 71 0.31 11.08 -6.01
N PRO A 72 1.02 10.17 -6.72
CA PRO A 72 0.40 9.20 -7.61
C PRO A 72 -0.69 8.34 -6.96
N LEU A 73 -0.54 7.99 -5.68
CA LEU A 73 -1.57 7.24 -4.95
C LEU A 73 -2.84 8.06 -4.68
N LEU A 74 -2.71 9.36 -4.40
CA LEU A 74 -3.88 10.25 -4.26
C LEU A 74 -4.60 10.43 -5.60
N LYS A 75 -3.86 10.54 -6.71
CA LYS A 75 -4.45 10.54 -8.06
C LYS A 75 -5.28 9.29 -8.34
N LYS A 76 -4.87 8.11 -7.85
CA LYS A 76 -5.66 6.87 -7.95
C LYS A 76 -6.97 6.94 -7.17
N ILE A 77 -6.94 7.52 -5.96
CA ILE A 77 -8.16 7.74 -5.15
C ILE A 77 -9.11 8.70 -5.89
N ASN A 78 -8.60 9.83 -6.38
CA ASN A 78 -9.39 10.80 -7.15
C ASN A 78 -10.01 10.18 -8.41
N GLN A 79 -9.27 9.30 -9.10
CA GLN A 79 -9.80 8.58 -10.26
C GLN A 79 -10.90 7.59 -9.87
N TRP A 80 -10.73 6.86 -8.77
CA TRP A 80 -11.75 5.95 -8.24
C TRP A 80 -13.03 6.71 -7.87
N GLU A 81 -12.91 7.85 -7.18
CA GLU A 81 -14.02 8.71 -6.80
C GLU A 81 -14.81 9.20 -8.03
N ARG A 82 -14.11 9.75 -9.03
CA ARG A 82 -14.76 10.21 -10.28
C ARG A 82 -15.54 9.10 -10.96
N LYS A 83 -14.95 7.91 -11.07
CA LYS A 83 -15.61 6.72 -11.65
C LYS A 83 -16.85 6.31 -10.85
N ALA A 84 -16.77 6.37 -9.52
CA ALA A 84 -17.89 6.05 -8.63
C ALA A 84 -19.07 7.03 -8.83
N ILE A 85 -18.80 8.34 -8.86
CA ILE A 85 -19.82 9.37 -9.11
C ILE A 85 -20.48 9.17 -10.47
N THR A 86 -19.69 8.91 -11.52
CA THR A 86 -20.23 8.65 -12.86
C THR A 86 -21.16 7.43 -12.88
N LYS A 87 -20.79 6.35 -12.18
CA LYS A 87 -21.65 5.16 -12.06
C LYS A 87 -22.97 5.47 -11.35
N ILE A 88 -22.93 6.19 -10.22
CA ILE A 88 -24.15 6.60 -9.50
C ILE A 88 -25.05 7.43 -10.41
N ARG A 89 -24.48 8.44 -11.07
CA ARG A 89 -25.25 9.31 -11.97
C ARG A 89 -25.91 8.52 -13.10
N LYS A 90 -25.17 7.59 -13.72
CA LYS A 90 -25.70 6.74 -14.79
C LYS A 90 -26.84 5.84 -14.28
N ALA A 91 -26.66 5.16 -13.14
CA ALA A 91 -27.69 4.30 -12.58
C ALA A 91 -28.97 5.08 -12.20
N ALA A 92 -28.82 6.27 -11.61
CA ALA A 92 -29.94 7.15 -11.30
C ALA A 92 -30.67 7.61 -12.56
N GLU A 93 -29.92 7.95 -13.61
CA GLU A 93 -30.51 8.39 -14.88
C GLU A 93 -31.26 7.27 -15.60
N GLU A 94 -30.73 6.05 -15.58
CA GLU A 94 -31.43 4.87 -16.10
C GLU A 94 -32.73 4.60 -15.35
N ALA A 95 -32.73 4.73 -14.01
CA ALA A 95 -33.92 4.57 -13.19
C ALA A 95 -34.98 5.65 -13.49
N ARG A 96 -34.56 6.92 -13.59
CA ARG A 96 -35.46 8.04 -13.96
C ARG A 96 -36.09 7.84 -15.33
N ASN A 97 -35.31 7.43 -16.32
CA ASN A 97 -35.82 7.22 -17.67
C ASN A 97 -36.83 6.07 -17.73
N LYS A 98 -36.57 4.96 -17.03
CA LYS A 98 -37.54 3.85 -16.90
C LYS A 98 -38.83 4.29 -16.24
N LEU A 99 -38.75 5.06 -15.16
CA LEU A 99 -39.92 5.60 -14.47
C LEU A 99 -40.70 6.54 -15.40
N LEU A 100 -40.02 7.46 -16.10
CA LEU A 100 -40.66 8.40 -17.00
C LEU A 100 -41.43 7.71 -18.12
N ILE A 101 -40.85 6.69 -18.75
CA ILE A 101 -41.51 5.90 -19.81
C ILE A 101 -42.78 5.26 -19.23
N THR A 102 -42.67 4.57 -18.10
CA THR A 102 -43.79 3.86 -17.49
C THR A 102 -44.91 4.81 -17.04
N THR A 103 -44.55 5.95 -16.43
CA THR A 103 -45.52 6.98 -16.03
C THR A 103 -46.20 7.62 -17.24
N THR A 104 -45.48 7.82 -18.35
CA THR A 104 -46.04 8.38 -19.59
C THR A 104 -47.05 7.42 -20.21
N GLU A 105 -46.74 6.13 -20.27
CA GLU A 105 -47.65 5.09 -20.74
C GLU A 105 -48.92 5.01 -19.88
N HIS A 106 -48.76 5.00 -18.55
CA HIS A 106 -49.87 5.01 -17.60
C HIS A 106 -50.77 6.25 -17.76
N THR A 107 -50.16 7.43 -17.83
CA THR A 107 -50.88 8.70 -18.04
C THR A 107 -51.63 8.71 -19.36
N THR A 108 -51.03 8.15 -20.41
CA THR A 108 -51.67 8.03 -21.74
C THR A 108 -52.88 7.09 -21.70
N ASN A 109 -52.79 5.98 -20.97
CA ASN A 109 -53.91 5.06 -20.75
C ASN A 109 -55.06 5.75 -20.00
N ILE A 110 -54.77 6.43 -18.88
CA ILE A 110 -55.78 7.20 -18.13
C ILE A 110 -56.44 8.26 -19.02
N LYS A 111 -55.66 9.01 -19.80
CA LYS A 111 -56.18 10.00 -20.75
C LYS A 111 -57.17 9.37 -21.74
N GLN A 112 -56.87 8.17 -22.24
CA GLN A 112 -57.76 7.46 -23.15
C GLN A 112 -59.04 6.99 -22.44
N LYS A 113 -58.95 6.44 -21.22
CA LYS A 113 -60.10 6.03 -20.42
C LYS A 113 -61.02 7.24 -20.10
N LEU A 114 -60.43 8.38 -19.70
CA LEU A 114 -61.16 9.63 -19.47
C LEU A 114 -61.86 10.14 -20.74
N LYS A 115 -61.20 10.06 -21.89
CA LYS A 115 -61.81 10.42 -23.18
C LYS A 115 -63.02 9.54 -23.51
N ASN A 116 -62.93 8.24 -23.26
CA ASN A 116 -64.04 7.31 -23.47
C ASN A 116 -65.20 7.64 -22.54
N LEU A 117 -64.93 7.87 -21.25
CA LEU A 117 -65.94 8.28 -20.27
C LEU A 117 -66.60 9.62 -20.64
N SER A 118 -65.83 10.58 -21.16
CA SER A 118 -66.36 11.87 -21.64
C SER A 118 -67.34 11.68 -22.80
N ASN A 119 -67.08 10.73 -23.69
CA ASN A 119 -67.99 10.42 -24.80
C ASN A 119 -69.27 9.73 -24.29
N GLU A 120 -69.15 8.77 -23.36
CA GLU A 120 -70.30 8.11 -22.71
C GLU A 120 -71.22 9.15 -22.02
N LEU A 121 -70.62 10.07 -21.24
CA LEU A 121 -71.33 11.14 -20.56
C LEU A 121 -72.05 12.09 -21.54
N ARG A 122 -71.37 12.49 -22.62
CA ARG A 122 -71.95 13.39 -23.62
C ARG A 122 -73.12 12.72 -24.34
N GLN A 123 -72.99 11.44 -24.68
CA GLN A 123 -74.04 10.70 -25.35
C GLN A 123 -75.28 10.56 -24.46
N GLY A 124 -75.12 10.17 -23.18
CA GLY A 124 -76.26 10.11 -22.25
C GLY A 124 -76.92 11.48 -22.00
N GLN A 125 -76.17 12.58 -22.09
CA GLN A 125 -76.73 13.93 -22.05
C GLN A 125 -77.53 14.30 -23.33
N GLU A 126 -77.02 13.92 -24.50
CA GLU A 126 -77.67 14.17 -25.80
C GLU A 126 -78.95 13.33 -25.97
N ASP A 127 -78.90 12.05 -25.58
CA ASP A 127 -79.99 11.09 -25.69
C ASP A 127 -81.02 11.26 -24.54
N ASN A 128 -80.63 11.92 -23.44
CA ASN A 128 -81.43 12.22 -22.25
C ASN A 128 -82.10 10.96 -21.65
N ASP A 129 -81.38 9.84 -21.72
CA ASP A 129 -81.84 8.47 -21.43
C ASP A 129 -81.15 7.84 -20.21
N PHE A 130 -80.40 8.62 -19.45
CA PHE A 130 -79.67 8.16 -18.27
C PHE A 130 -80.61 7.83 -17.10
N ILE A 131 -80.26 6.78 -16.35
CA ILE A 131 -80.91 6.40 -15.09
C ILE A 131 -79.92 6.45 -13.92
N GLU A 132 -80.42 6.29 -12.69
CA GLU A 132 -79.62 6.40 -11.47
C GLU A 132 -78.42 5.43 -11.46
N THR A 133 -78.55 4.25 -12.07
CA THR A 133 -77.45 3.29 -12.18
C THR A 133 -76.34 3.77 -13.09
N ASP A 134 -76.64 4.51 -14.16
CA ASP A 134 -75.61 5.04 -15.07
C ASP A 134 -74.81 6.14 -14.38
N LEU A 135 -75.49 7.03 -13.65
CA LEU A 135 -74.85 8.05 -12.82
C LEU A 135 -73.92 7.39 -11.79
N GLN A 136 -74.38 6.35 -11.10
CA GLN A 136 -73.58 5.62 -10.12
C GLN A 136 -72.35 4.97 -10.77
N GLN A 137 -72.51 4.35 -11.94
CA GLN A 137 -71.39 3.74 -12.68
C GLN A 137 -70.37 4.77 -13.14
N TRP A 138 -70.80 5.90 -13.68
CA TRP A 138 -69.88 6.96 -14.12
C TRP A 138 -69.14 7.60 -12.95
N THR A 139 -69.82 7.83 -11.82
CA THR A 139 -69.17 8.30 -10.59
C THR A 139 -68.11 7.31 -10.13
N GLN A 140 -68.41 6.02 -10.09
CA GLN A 140 -67.45 4.99 -9.69
C GLN A 140 -66.25 4.93 -10.64
N LYS A 141 -66.47 4.95 -11.97
CA LYS A 141 -65.39 4.99 -12.98
C LYS A 141 -64.49 6.22 -12.77
N LEU A 142 -65.07 7.38 -12.44
CA LEU A 142 -64.32 8.61 -12.15
C LEU A 142 -63.45 8.46 -10.90
N GLU A 143 -64.00 7.93 -9.80
CA GLU A 143 -63.25 7.69 -8.56
C GLU A 143 -62.11 6.68 -8.76
N GLU A 144 -62.32 5.64 -9.56
CA GLU A 144 -61.29 4.65 -9.90
C GLU A 144 -60.16 5.29 -10.73
N LEU A 145 -60.50 6.09 -11.74
CA LEU A 145 -59.51 6.82 -12.54
C LEU A 145 -58.74 7.86 -11.73
N GLU A 146 -59.40 8.53 -10.78
CA GLU A 146 -58.75 9.47 -9.87
C GLU A 146 -57.73 8.75 -8.97
N LYS A 147 -58.10 7.58 -8.43
CA LYS A 147 -57.18 6.74 -7.64
C LYS A 147 -55.98 6.27 -8.47
N GLU A 148 -56.23 5.77 -9.68
CA GLU A 148 -55.18 5.31 -10.61
C GLU A 148 -54.22 6.45 -11.01
N LEU A 149 -54.72 7.68 -11.15
CA LEU A 149 -53.91 8.86 -11.53
C LEU A 149 -52.87 9.22 -10.47
N HIS A 150 -53.27 9.17 -9.19
CA HIS A 150 -52.41 9.58 -8.08
C HIS A 150 -51.49 8.46 -7.60
N ASN A 151 -51.95 7.20 -7.69
CA ASN A 151 -51.20 6.04 -7.22
C ASN A 151 -51.22 4.93 -8.28
N PRO A 152 -50.29 4.96 -9.26
CA PRO A 152 -50.14 3.86 -10.19
C PRO A 152 -49.70 2.59 -9.44
N THR A 153 -50.53 1.55 -9.46
CA THR A 153 -50.22 0.23 -8.88
C THR A 153 -49.17 -0.55 -9.68
N THR A 154 -48.79 -0.06 -10.86
CA THR A 154 -47.89 -0.72 -11.81
C THR A 154 -46.40 -0.49 -11.53
N VAL A 155 -46.02 0.45 -10.66
CA VAL A 155 -44.61 0.80 -10.43
C VAL A 155 -44.28 0.92 -8.95
N ALA A 156 -43.21 0.26 -8.53
CA ALA A 156 -42.62 0.43 -7.20
C ALA A 156 -41.12 0.73 -7.34
N ILE A 157 -40.61 1.62 -6.49
CA ILE A 157 -39.17 1.85 -6.35
C ILE A 157 -38.68 0.86 -5.30
N LEU A 158 -37.77 -0.03 -5.70
CA LEU A 158 -37.13 -1.01 -4.84
C LEU A 158 -35.63 -0.76 -4.80
N GLU A 159 -35.01 -0.98 -3.64
CA GLU A 159 -33.56 -0.93 -3.50
C GLU A 159 -32.95 -2.30 -3.84
N ASP A 160 -31.94 -2.28 -4.71
CA ASP A 160 -31.14 -3.47 -4.98
C ASP A 160 -30.03 -3.59 -3.93
N SER A 161 -29.90 -4.77 -3.34
CA SER A 161 -28.86 -5.12 -2.37
C SER A 161 -27.45 -5.23 -2.97
N THR A 162 -27.32 -5.23 -4.30
CA THR A 162 -26.01 -5.35 -4.95
C THR A 162 -25.22 -4.03 -4.88
N PRO A 163 -23.95 -4.06 -4.43
CA PRO A 163 -23.17 -2.84 -4.25
C PRO A 163 -22.73 -2.26 -5.61
N LEU A 164 -23.21 -1.06 -5.91
CA LEU A 164 -22.86 -0.33 -7.14
C LEU A 164 -21.37 0.09 -7.17
N ILE A 165 -20.78 0.35 -5.99
CA ILE A 165 -19.41 0.83 -5.83
C ILE A 165 -18.69 -0.01 -4.78
N THR A 166 -17.49 -0.49 -5.14
CA THR A 166 -16.59 -1.19 -4.23
C THR A 166 -15.73 -0.21 -3.45
N LYS A 167 -15.62 -0.39 -2.14
CA LYS A 167 -14.77 0.42 -1.25
C LYS A 167 -13.29 0.31 -1.63
N ILE A 168 -12.57 1.43 -1.64
CA ILE A 168 -11.12 1.45 -1.78
C ILE A 168 -10.45 1.16 -0.42
N LEU A 169 -9.40 0.35 -0.44
CA LEU A 169 -8.62 0.01 0.75
C LEU A 169 -7.16 0.40 0.52
N ILE A 170 -6.52 0.90 1.58
CA ILE A 170 -5.08 1.13 1.61
C ILE A 170 -4.45 -0.11 2.21
N ALA A 171 -3.70 -0.86 1.41
CA ALA A 171 -2.93 -2.00 1.88
C ALA A 171 -1.54 -1.52 2.29
N TYR A 172 -1.10 -1.93 3.48
CA TYR A 172 0.27 -1.75 3.92
C TYR A 172 1.00 -3.06 3.63
N HIS A 173 2.10 -2.98 2.89
CA HIS A 173 3.04 -4.08 2.82
C HIS A 173 3.93 -3.96 4.05
N ASP A 174 3.45 -4.49 5.18
CA ASP A 174 4.33 -4.70 6.32
C ASP A 174 5.36 -5.75 5.90
N THR A 175 6.57 -5.29 5.62
CA THR A 175 7.74 -6.16 5.52
C THR A 175 8.08 -6.55 6.95
N TYR A 176 7.39 -7.57 7.46
CA TYR A 176 7.74 -8.14 8.75
C TYR A 176 9.21 -8.56 8.70
N ASP A 177 10.00 -8.09 9.65
CA ASP A 177 11.35 -8.60 9.82
C ASP A 177 11.24 -10.04 10.31
N VAL A 178 12.01 -10.93 9.70
CA VAL A 178 12.04 -12.35 10.03
C VAL A 178 13.41 -12.69 10.57
N PHE A 179 13.46 -13.56 11.56
CA PHE A 179 14.71 -14.09 12.07
C PHE A 179 15.30 -15.06 11.04
N GLU A 180 16.58 -14.91 10.74
CA GLU A 180 17.27 -15.73 9.73
C GLU A 180 18.48 -16.46 10.31
N ARG A 181 19.15 -15.85 11.30
CA ARG A 181 20.43 -16.33 11.80
C ARG A 181 20.36 -16.60 13.29
N VAL A 182 20.98 -17.69 13.72
CA VAL A 182 21.08 -18.10 15.12
C VAL A 182 22.50 -18.55 15.48
N CYS A 183 22.92 -18.24 16.71
CA CYS A 183 24.17 -18.71 17.32
C CYS A 183 23.85 -19.14 18.75
N GLY A 184 24.34 -20.32 19.17
CA GLY A 184 23.99 -20.93 20.46
C GLY A 184 22.74 -21.82 20.38
N ASN A 185 22.17 -22.14 21.55
CA ASN A 185 21.13 -23.16 21.70
C ASN A 185 19.70 -22.60 21.50
N ALA A 186 19.47 -21.94 20.37
CA ALA A 186 18.15 -21.49 19.96
C ALA A 186 17.80 -22.02 18.56
N GLN A 187 16.51 -22.10 18.27
CA GLN A 187 15.97 -22.56 17.00
C GLN A 187 15.03 -21.51 16.43
N ILE A 188 15.13 -21.30 15.12
CA ILE A 188 14.19 -20.49 14.36
C ILE A 188 13.19 -21.44 13.69
N LYS A 189 11.90 -21.21 13.93
CA LYS A 189 10.77 -21.97 13.41
C LYS A 189 9.80 -21.05 12.66
N GLU A 190 8.80 -21.64 12.03
CA GLU A 190 7.74 -20.92 11.31
C GLU A 190 8.28 -19.88 10.31
N ASN A 191 9.23 -20.31 9.47
CA ASN A 191 9.86 -19.47 8.44
C ASN A 191 10.46 -18.14 8.96
N GLY A 192 10.96 -18.14 10.20
CA GLY A 192 11.60 -16.95 10.78
C GLY A 192 10.72 -16.15 11.73
N CYS A 193 9.49 -16.59 11.98
CA CYS A 193 8.55 -15.89 12.86
C CYS A 193 8.61 -16.33 14.33
N LEU A 194 9.14 -17.54 14.61
CA LEU A 194 9.16 -18.10 15.95
C LEU A 194 10.60 -18.44 16.38
N ILE A 195 11.00 -17.96 17.56
CA ILE A 195 12.25 -18.37 18.20
C ILE A 195 11.92 -19.27 19.37
N VAL A 196 12.57 -20.44 19.43
CA VAL A 196 12.50 -21.36 20.57
C VAL A 196 13.90 -21.58 21.11
N LYS A 197 14.15 -21.14 22.35
CA LYS A 197 15.38 -21.45 23.08
C LYS A 197 15.11 -22.65 23.98
N ASP A 198 16.01 -23.63 23.99
CA ASP A 198 15.92 -24.71 24.96
C ASP A 198 16.29 -24.19 26.36
N GLY A 199 15.82 -24.84 27.42
CA GLY A 199 16.03 -24.41 28.81
C GLY A 199 17.50 -24.47 29.29
N SER A 200 18.47 -24.54 28.37
CA SER A 200 19.89 -24.47 28.69
C SER A 200 20.26 -23.08 29.22
N THR A 201 21.29 -23.02 30.06
CA THR A 201 21.84 -21.76 30.59
C THR A 201 22.74 -21.03 29.59
N ASP A 202 22.99 -21.62 28.43
CA ASP A 202 23.88 -21.06 27.42
C ASP A 202 23.21 -19.87 26.74
N GLN A 203 24.01 -18.84 26.48
CA GLN A 203 23.55 -17.64 25.78
C GLN A 203 23.31 -17.98 24.31
N ALA A 204 22.25 -17.40 23.74
CA ALA A 204 21.94 -17.50 22.33
C ALA A 204 21.77 -16.11 21.73
N GLU A 205 22.28 -15.90 20.52
CA GLU A 205 22.07 -14.71 19.72
C GLU A 205 21.19 -15.07 18.52
N ILE A 206 20.18 -14.25 18.25
CA ILE A 206 19.32 -14.35 17.07
C ILE A 206 19.37 -13.02 16.33
N ARG A 207 19.54 -13.05 15.00
CA ARG A 207 19.53 -11.85 14.16
C ARG A 207 18.43 -11.94 13.09
N GLY A 208 17.78 -10.79 12.87
CA GLY A 208 16.88 -10.56 11.75
C GLY A 208 17.61 -10.62 10.42
N LYS A 209 16.84 -10.79 9.35
CA LYS A 209 17.34 -10.81 7.97
C LYS A 209 17.72 -9.41 7.48
N ASN A 210 16.96 -8.41 7.92
CA ASN A 210 17.07 -7.06 7.38
C ASN A 210 18.26 -6.30 7.96
N GLU A 211 18.81 -5.41 7.15
CA GLU A 211 19.86 -4.47 7.53
C GLU A 211 19.29 -3.06 7.55
N TYR A 212 19.74 -2.27 8.51
CA TYR A 212 19.21 -0.94 8.78
C TYR A 212 20.35 0.07 8.75
N ASN A 213 20.21 1.14 7.97
CA ASN A 213 21.26 2.14 7.76
C ASN A 213 20.89 3.53 8.30
N ILE A 214 19.67 4.01 8.08
CA ILE A 214 19.16 5.31 8.55
C ILE A 214 17.67 5.23 8.86
N GLY A 215 17.18 6.13 9.71
CA GLY A 215 15.75 6.39 9.88
C GLY A 215 15.09 5.62 11.03
N ARG A 216 13.76 5.61 11.04
CA ARG A 216 12.97 5.07 12.14
C ARG A 216 12.35 3.72 11.77
N HIS A 217 12.75 2.68 12.49
CA HIS A 217 12.35 1.29 12.24
C HIS A 217 11.53 0.76 13.41
N LYS A 218 10.34 0.23 13.12
CA LYS A 218 9.44 -0.32 14.12
C LYS A 218 9.49 -1.85 14.07
N PHE A 219 9.77 -2.45 15.22
CA PHE A 219 9.78 -3.89 15.41
C PHE A 219 8.67 -4.26 16.38
N SER A 220 7.92 -5.31 16.07
CA SER A 220 6.89 -5.82 16.97
C SER A 220 7.14 -7.30 17.20
N PHE A 221 7.22 -7.70 18.45
CA PHE A 221 7.43 -9.09 18.85
C PHE A 221 6.57 -9.41 20.07
N GLN A 222 6.27 -10.68 20.25
CA GLN A 222 5.50 -11.20 21.38
C GLN A 222 6.33 -12.27 22.09
N ILE A 223 6.41 -12.18 23.42
CA ILE A 223 7.05 -13.21 24.25
C ILE A 223 5.93 -14.12 24.74
N GLU A 224 5.83 -15.31 24.15
CA GLU A 224 4.79 -16.28 24.52
C GLU A 224 5.10 -16.98 25.84
N GLN A 225 6.36 -17.35 26.05
CA GLN A 225 6.84 -18.04 27.24
C GLN A 225 8.20 -17.48 27.64
N LEU A 226 8.38 -17.18 28.93
CA LEU A 226 9.64 -16.76 29.53
C LEU A 226 9.78 -17.46 30.87
N THR A 227 10.85 -18.23 31.06
CA THR A 227 11.07 -18.89 32.36
C THR A 227 11.56 -17.86 33.39
N SER A 228 11.25 -18.08 34.67
CA SER A 228 11.67 -17.18 35.74
C SER A 228 13.20 -17.10 35.80
N ASN A 229 13.75 -15.88 35.70
CA ASN A 229 15.18 -15.52 35.68
C ASN A 229 15.91 -15.56 34.33
N GLU A 230 15.23 -15.78 33.20
CA GLU A 230 15.88 -15.61 31.89
C GLU A 230 16.13 -14.13 31.56
N TRP A 231 17.33 -13.83 31.08
CA TRP A 231 17.74 -12.51 30.61
C TRP A 231 17.66 -12.47 29.08
N ILE A 232 17.02 -11.43 28.53
CA ILE A 232 16.86 -11.23 27.09
C ILE A 232 17.27 -9.81 26.74
N PHE A 233 18.06 -9.65 25.69
CA PHE A 233 18.41 -8.37 25.09
C PHE A 233 17.73 -8.19 23.74
N PHE A 234 17.15 -7.00 23.53
CA PHE A 234 16.61 -6.56 22.25
C PHE A 234 17.36 -5.33 21.78
N GLY A 235 17.86 -5.36 20.55
CA GLY A 235 18.62 -4.24 20.03
C GLY A 235 19.08 -4.42 18.59
N ILE A 236 19.93 -3.49 18.18
CA ILE A 236 20.66 -3.48 16.92
C ILE A 236 22.15 -3.60 17.21
N ILE A 237 22.88 -4.11 16.23
CA ILE A 237 24.32 -4.26 16.28
C ILE A 237 24.90 -3.97 14.90
N SER A 238 26.15 -3.50 14.84
CA SER A 238 26.81 -3.29 13.56
C SER A 238 26.86 -4.59 12.74
N LYS A 239 26.58 -4.49 11.44
CA LYS A 239 26.74 -5.59 10.49
C LYS A 239 28.16 -6.19 10.51
N SER A 240 29.16 -5.35 10.78
CA SER A 240 30.56 -5.78 10.84
C SER A 240 30.88 -6.63 12.07
N GLU A 241 30.01 -6.64 13.09
CA GLU A 241 30.24 -7.42 14.30
C GLU A 241 29.94 -8.91 14.03
N PRO A 242 30.91 -9.82 14.26
CA PRO A 242 30.68 -11.25 14.12
C PRO A 242 29.59 -11.74 15.07
N MET A 243 28.85 -12.77 14.66
CA MET A 243 27.79 -13.36 15.47
C MET A 243 28.39 -14.26 16.55
N ARG A 244 28.04 -14.03 17.82
CA ARG A 244 28.57 -14.68 19.03
C ARG A 244 27.55 -14.60 20.16
N ALA A 245 27.58 -15.56 21.08
CA ALA A 245 26.59 -15.65 22.17
C ALA A 245 26.49 -14.39 23.07
N TYR A 246 27.52 -13.55 23.13
CA TYR A 246 27.63 -12.35 23.98
C TYR A 246 27.77 -11.04 23.18
N SER A 247 27.25 -11.00 21.95
CA SER A 247 27.36 -9.80 21.08
C SER A 247 26.74 -8.54 21.70
N PHE A 248 25.81 -8.66 22.63
CA PHE A 248 25.21 -7.52 23.34
C PHE A 248 26.24 -6.65 24.08
N SER A 249 27.40 -7.20 24.45
CA SER A 249 28.50 -6.46 25.09
C SER A 249 29.45 -5.79 24.09
N SER A 250 29.19 -5.89 22.78
CA SER A 250 29.98 -5.16 21.77
C SER A 250 29.78 -3.66 21.93
N GLY A 251 30.84 -2.89 21.64
CA GLY A 251 30.76 -1.43 21.57
C GLY A 251 29.85 -0.91 20.46
N SER A 252 29.35 -1.78 19.58
CA SER A 252 28.40 -1.43 18.51
C SER A 252 26.96 -1.87 18.79
N SER A 253 26.68 -2.37 20.00
CA SER A 253 25.34 -2.84 20.41
C SER A 253 24.53 -1.72 21.03
N TYR A 254 23.29 -1.56 20.57
CA TYR A 254 22.34 -0.58 21.10
C TYR A 254 20.99 -1.25 21.34
N GLY A 255 20.47 -1.16 22.56
CA GLY A 255 19.24 -1.86 22.91
C GLY A 255 18.92 -1.82 24.39
N TRP A 256 18.04 -2.71 24.82
CA TRP A 256 17.69 -2.85 26.24
C TRP A 256 17.42 -4.32 26.60
N SER A 257 17.57 -4.64 27.88
CA SER A 257 17.27 -5.97 28.41
C SER A 257 15.87 -6.07 29.01
N ASN A 258 15.41 -7.30 29.22
CA ASN A 258 14.18 -7.58 29.94
C ASN A 258 14.21 -7.23 31.44
N GLN A 259 15.39 -6.90 31.96
CA GLN A 259 15.63 -6.42 33.31
C GLN A 259 15.72 -4.88 33.39
N GLY A 260 15.50 -4.19 32.27
CA GLY A 260 15.47 -2.73 32.19
C GLY A 260 16.80 -2.08 31.84
N GLU A 261 17.88 -2.85 31.73
CA GLU A 261 19.21 -2.29 31.41
C GLU A 261 19.22 -1.73 29.99
N ILE A 262 19.76 -0.53 29.79
CA ILE A 262 19.92 0.07 28.46
C ILE A 262 21.39 -0.02 28.06
N TYR A 263 21.65 -0.51 26.85
CA TYR A 263 22.97 -0.62 26.25
C TYR A 263 23.10 0.43 25.15
N ILE A 264 24.11 1.27 25.28
CA ILE A 264 24.50 2.28 24.29
C ILE A 264 26.01 2.09 24.07
N GLY A 265 26.38 1.11 23.24
CA GLY A 265 27.77 0.65 23.12
C GLY A 265 28.31 0.04 24.42
N VAL A 266 29.59 0.29 24.75
CA VAL A 266 30.32 -0.38 25.85
C VAL A 266 29.80 0.01 27.25
N THR A 267 28.96 1.04 27.37
CA THR A 267 28.43 1.49 28.67
C THR A 267 26.99 1.04 28.85
N GLY A 268 26.78 0.01 29.67
CA GLY A 268 25.45 -0.30 30.21
C GLY A 268 25.08 0.72 31.30
N GLN A 269 23.95 1.40 31.16
CA GLN A 269 23.40 2.26 32.20
C GLN A 269 22.14 1.60 32.78
N ASN A 270 22.11 1.46 34.11
CA ASN A 270 20.94 0.98 34.82
C ASN A 270 19.89 2.09 34.87
N THR A 271 18.82 1.93 34.11
CA THR A 271 17.58 2.68 34.33
C THR A 271 16.46 1.66 34.46
N TYR A 272 15.46 1.90 35.31
CA TYR A 272 14.44 0.90 35.60
C TYR A 272 13.18 1.15 34.75
N PRO A 273 12.98 0.39 33.65
CA PRO A 273 11.63 0.07 33.21
C PRO A 273 11.39 -1.45 33.19
N THR A 274 10.44 -1.92 34.00
CA THR A 274 9.93 -3.30 34.00
C THR A 274 9.19 -3.60 32.69
N LEU A 275 9.44 -4.77 32.10
CA LEU A 275 8.80 -5.21 30.86
C LEU A 275 7.47 -5.96 31.13
N THR A 276 6.45 -5.63 30.33
CA THR A 276 5.15 -6.31 30.27
C THR A 276 4.90 -6.86 28.86
N GLN A 277 3.98 -7.83 28.77
CA GLN A 277 3.82 -8.89 27.76
C GLN A 277 3.60 -8.47 26.29
N HIS A 278 3.47 -7.17 26.00
CA HIS A 278 3.37 -6.65 24.63
C HIS A 278 4.10 -5.31 24.51
N ARG A 279 5.16 -5.25 23.71
CA ARG A 279 5.79 -3.98 23.31
C ARG A 279 6.11 -3.95 21.82
N SER A 280 5.89 -2.78 21.23
CA SER A 280 6.49 -2.42 19.95
C SER A 280 7.73 -1.57 20.21
N LEU A 281 8.84 -1.96 19.62
CA LEU A 281 10.08 -1.19 19.61
C LEU A 281 10.06 -0.21 18.44
N THR A 282 10.50 1.02 18.66
CA THR A 282 10.86 1.96 17.60
C THR A 282 12.31 2.38 17.78
N ILE A 283 13.19 1.97 16.87
CA ILE A 283 14.59 2.39 16.83
C ILE A 283 14.71 3.56 15.86
N SER A 284 15.48 4.60 16.21
CA SER A 284 15.87 5.65 15.27
C SER A 284 17.39 5.58 15.10
N LEU A 285 17.84 5.34 13.86
CA LEU A 285 19.24 5.33 13.41
C LEU A 285 19.63 6.69 12.84
#